data_AF-A0A356W8K0-F1
#
_entry.id   AF-A0A356W8K0-F1
#
_cell.length_a   1.000
_cell.length_b   1.000
_cell.length_c   1.000
_cell.angle_alpha   90.00
_cell.angle_beta   90.00
_cell.angle_gamma   90.00
#
_symmetry.space_group_name_H-M   'P 1'
#
loop_
_entity.id
_entity.type
_entity.pdbx_description
1 polymer ?
#
loop_
_entity_poly.entity_id
_entity_poly.type
_entity_poly.pdbx_seq_one_letter_code
_entity_poly.pdbx_strand_id
1 'polypeptide(L)'
;QETYGEDPFLTGRMAVNFISGIQGDDEKYLKAIATVKHYAVHSGPEPSRHRDDYHASDADLWETYLPAFKMAFDETDVGSVMCAYNAVWGAPACGSERLMVDLLRDELKFDGYVVSDCGAIGDFYYDEEKHAAGEAPYAAHDYVNTRAEAAALAVKMGTDLN
;
A
#
# COMPACT_ATOMS: atom_id res chain seq x y z
N GLN A 1 -3.07 14.08 10.80
CA GLN A 1 -1.61 13.95 10.96
C GLN A 1 -1.35 12.53 11.44
N GLU A 2 -0.61 11.74 10.66
CA GLU A 2 -0.42 10.29 10.90
C GLU A 2 1.05 9.83 10.80
N THR A 3 1.90 10.57 10.10
CA THR A 3 3.30 10.19 9.85
C THR A 3 4.24 10.72 10.95
N TYR A 4 5.43 10.12 11.02
CA TYR A 4 6.49 10.52 11.95
C TYR A 4 7.36 11.70 11.45
N GLY A 5 6.96 12.34 10.35
CA GLY A 5 7.69 13.44 9.72
C GLY A 5 8.03 13.16 8.25
N GLU A 6 8.99 13.93 7.74
CA GLU A 6 9.45 13.88 6.33
C GLU A 6 10.73 13.07 6.13
N ASP A 7 11.44 12.74 7.21
CA ASP A 7 12.72 12.03 7.14
C ASP A 7 12.51 10.50 7.03
N PRO A 8 12.98 9.85 5.95
CA PRO A 8 12.79 8.41 5.75
C PRO A 8 13.50 7.55 6.81
N PHE A 9 14.67 8.00 7.29
CA PHE A 9 15.43 7.27 8.31
C PHE A 9 14.71 7.27 9.67
N LEU A 10 14.30 8.45 10.14
CA LEU A 10 13.51 8.61 11.36
C LEU A 10 12.23 7.79 11.28
N THR A 11 11.50 7.87 10.16
CA THR A 11 10.27 7.10 9.94
C THR A 11 10.53 5.59 10.04
N GLY A 12 11.59 5.08 9.40
CA GLY A 12 11.96 3.67 9.51
C GLY A 12 12.35 3.25 10.92
N ARG A 13 13.14 4.04 11.65
CA ARG A 13 13.49 3.72 13.04
C ARG A 13 12.27 3.70 13.96
N MET A 14 11.32 4.61 13.75
CA MET A 14 10.06 4.61 14.48
C MET A 14 9.21 3.37 14.11
N ALA A 15 9.13 3.02 12.83
CA ALA A 15 8.40 1.86 12.35
C ALA A 15 8.92 0.56 12.98
N VAL A 16 10.23 0.31 12.94
CA VAL A 16 10.86 -0.89 13.52
C VAL A 16 10.47 -1.06 15.00
N ASN A 17 10.65 -0.01 15.82
CA ASN A 17 10.31 -0.07 17.24
C ASN A 17 8.80 -0.24 17.47
N PHE A 18 7.96 0.42 16.67
CA PHE A 18 6.51 0.33 16.78
C PHE A 18 5.99 -1.08 16.44
N ILE A 19 6.52 -1.68 15.37
CA ILE A 19 6.21 -3.04 14.96
C ILE A 19 6.60 -4.03 16.05
N SER A 20 7.84 -3.98 16.56
CA SER A 20 8.27 -4.87 17.64
C SER A 20 7.39 -4.74 18.89
N GLY A 21 6.96 -3.51 19.23
CA GLY A 21 6.04 -3.29 20.36
C GLY A 21 4.63 -3.86 20.15
N ILE A 22 4.12 -3.81 18.92
CA ILE A 22 2.81 -4.40 18.55
C ILE A 22 2.89 -5.92 18.53
N GLN A 23 3.91 -6.48 17.88
CA GLN A 23 4.03 -7.91 17.65
C GLN A 23 4.50 -8.67 18.90
N GLY A 24 5.26 -7.99 19.77
CA GLY A 24 5.88 -8.62 20.93
C GLY A 24 7.11 -9.44 20.55
N ASP A 25 7.65 -10.14 21.53
CA ASP A 25 8.92 -10.88 21.48
C ASP A 25 8.75 -12.37 21.86
N ASP A 26 7.52 -12.87 21.95
CA ASP A 26 7.26 -14.29 22.21
C ASP A 26 7.52 -15.12 20.95
N GLU A 27 8.34 -16.17 21.08
CA GLU A 27 8.79 -17.03 19.98
C GLU A 27 7.65 -17.76 19.25
N LYS A 28 6.48 -17.88 19.87
CA LYS A 28 5.35 -18.67 19.34
C LYS A 28 4.10 -17.84 19.08
N TYR A 29 3.83 -16.85 19.92
CA TYR A 29 2.57 -16.11 19.92
C TYR A 29 2.79 -14.63 19.64
N LEU A 30 2.30 -14.16 18.50
CA LEU A 30 2.18 -12.73 18.26
C LEU A 30 1.17 -12.12 19.23
N LYS A 31 1.53 -10.99 19.83
CA LYS A 31 0.60 -10.19 20.64
C LYS A 31 -0.49 -9.56 19.76
N ALA A 32 -0.08 -9.02 18.61
CA ALA A 32 -0.93 -8.56 17.52
C ALA A 32 -0.10 -8.52 16.23
N ILE A 33 -0.73 -8.53 15.06
CA ILE A 33 -0.02 -8.36 13.78
C ILE A 33 0.06 -6.87 13.47
N ALA A 34 1.25 -6.36 13.18
CA ALA A 34 1.41 -5.02 12.66
C ALA A 34 1.17 -5.01 11.14
N THR A 35 0.49 -3.97 10.66
CA THR A 35 0.28 -3.71 9.23
C THR A 35 0.91 -2.36 8.88
N VAL A 36 2.04 -2.37 8.16
CA VAL A 36 2.68 -1.13 7.70
C VAL A 36 1.93 -0.55 6.51
N LYS A 37 1.80 0.77 6.44
CA LYS A 37 0.96 1.46 5.45
C LYS A 37 1.41 2.89 5.14
N HIS A 38 1.04 3.47 4.01
CA HIS A 38 0.32 2.87 2.87
C HIS A 38 1.33 2.59 1.76
N TYR A 39 1.40 1.34 1.30
CA TYR A 39 2.38 0.88 0.31
C TYR A 39 1.85 1.10 -1.12
N ALA A 40 2.42 1.97 -1.95
CA ALA A 40 3.51 2.90 -1.68
C ALA A 40 3.27 4.25 -2.39
N VAL A 41 4.21 5.18 -2.22
CA VAL A 41 4.17 6.51 -2.83
C VAL A 41 2.90 7.29 -2.43
N HIS A 42 2.50 7.13 -1.17
CA HIS A 42 1.28 7.71 -0.62
C HIS A 42 1.61 8.78 0.41
N SER A 43 1.58 10.05 -0.01
CA SER A 43 1.84 11.19 0.88
C SER A 43 0.75 12.27 0.84
N GLY A 44 -0.34 12.02 0.11
CA GLY A 44 -1.49 12.91 -0.01
C GLY A 44 -1.41 13.89 -1.18
N PRO A 45 -2.37 14.83 -1.27
CA PRO A 45 -3.31 15.19 -0.22
C PRO A 45 -4.49 14.21 -0.10
N GLU A 46 -4.99 14.05 1.12
CA GLU A 46 -6.12 13.16 1.46
C GLU A 46 -7.34 13.25 0.51
N PRO A 47 -7.81 14.45 0.09
CA PRO A 47 -8.99 14.58 -0.77
C PRO A 47 -8.81 14.10 -2.22
N SER A 48 -7.62 13.63 -2.60
CA SER A 48 -7.37 13.17 -3.97
C SER A 48 -6.75 11.79 -4.09
N ARG A 49 -6.50 11.14 -2.95
CA ARG A 49 -5.84 9.83 -2.89
C ARG A 49 -6.46 8.71 -3.73
N HIS A 50 -7.76 8.77 -4.00
CA HIS A 50 -8.50 7.74 -4.77
C HIS A 50 -8.37 7.89 -6.30
N ARG A 51 -7.76 8.98 -6.79
CA ARG A 51 -7.63 9.27 -8.24
C ARG A 51 -6.25 9.75 -8.65
N ASP A 52 -5.40 10.06 -7.69
CA ASP A 52 -4.07 10.56 -7.98
C ASP A 52 -3.20 9.44 -8.55
N ASP A 53 -2.38 9.82 -9.53
CA ASP A 53 -1.34 8.99 -10.12
C ASP A 53 0.01 9.67 -9.93
N TYR A 54 0.88 9.04 -9.15
CA TYR A 54 2.20 9.59 -8.84
C TYR A 54 3.29 8.94 -9.69
N HIS A 55 4.16 9.78 -10.25
CA HIS A 55 5.28 9.35 -11.09
C HIS A 55 6.59 9.61 -10.36
N ALA A 56 6.87 8.79 -9.34
CA ALA A 56 8.13 8.88 -8.60
C ALA A 56 9.31 8.54 -9.52
N SER A 57 10.43 9.27 -9.36
CA SER A 57 11.69 8.83 -9.95
C SER A 57 12.24 7.63 -9.17
N ASP A 58 13.14 6.85 -9.77
CA ASP A 58 13.80 5.75 -9.04
C ASP A 58 14.59 6.29 -7.83
N ALA A 59 15.16 7.49 -7.92
CA ALA A 59 15.81 8.14 -6.79
C ALA A 59 14.82 8.43 -5.66
N ASP A 60 13.68 9.08 -5.95
CA ASP A 60 12.66 9.34 -4.92
C ASP A 60 12.12 8.05 -4.32
N LEU A 61 11.92 7.04 -5.16
CA LEU A 61 11.44 5.73 -4.72
C LEU A 61 12.39 5.11 -3.69
N TRP A 62 13.68 5.02 -4.02
CA TRP A 62 14.68 4.33 -3.20
C TRP A 62 15.25 5.16 -2.06
N GLU A 63 15.26 6.48 -2.19
CA GLU A 63 15.83 7.39 -1.19
C GLU A 63 14.76 7.96 -0.24
N THR A 64 13.48 7.99 -0.66
CA THR A 64 12.39 8.60 0.14
C THR A 64 11.25 7.64 0.47
N TYR A 65 10.64 6.98 -0.51
CA TYR A 65 9.38 6.25 -0.28
C TYR A 65 9.55 4.83 0.30
N LEU A 66 10.54 4.08 -0.19
CA LEU A 66 10.76 2.69 0.22
C LEU A 66 11.65 2.48 1.46
N PRO A 67 12.56 3.39 1.89
CA PRO A 67 13.46 3.12 3.01
C PRO A 67 12.77 2.64 4.29
N ALA A 68 11.64 3.26 4.66
CA ALA A 68 10.92 2.89 5.88
C ALA A 68 10.31 1.47 5.80
N PHE A 69 9.75 1.09 4.65
CA PHE A 69 9.25 -0.26 4.42
C PHE A 69 10.40 -1.28 4.40
N LYS A 70 11.50 -0.94 3.73
CA LYS A 70 12.69 -1.81 3.68
C LYS A 70 13.24 -2.08 5.09
N MET A 71 13.40 -1.05 5.92
CA MET A 71 13.82 -1.22 7.32
C MET A 71 12.82 -2.07 8.11
N ALA A 72 11.51 -1.86 7.92
CA ALA A 72 10.49 -2.68 8.57
C ALA A 72 10.59 -4.16 8.18
N PHE A 73 10.78 -4.47 6.90
CA PHE A 73 10.88 -5.85 6.41
C PHE A 73 12.20 -6.54 6.77
N ASP A 74 13.32 -5.80 6.72
CA ASP A 74 14.64 -6.37 7.00
C ASP A 74 14.91 -6.57 8.51
N GLU A 75 14.37 -5.68 9.36
CA GLU A 75 14.70 -5.65 10.78
C GLU A 75 13.60 -6.19 11.70
N THR A 76 12.43 -6.56 11.15
CA THR A 76 11.31 -7.11 11.91
C THR A 76 10.58 -8.21 11.14
N ASP A 77 9.88 -9.07 11.85
CA ASP A 77 8.99 -10.08 11.26
C ASP A 77 7.57 -9.52 11.02
N VAL A 78 7.45 -8.31 10.47
CA VAL A 78 6.14 -7.67 10.26
C VAL A 78 5.21 -8.56 9.43
N GLY A 79 4.04 -8.87 9.96
CA GLY A 79 3.16 -9.85 9.35
C GLY A 79 2.32 -9.34 8.18
N SER A 80 2.18 -8.02 8.01
CA SER A 80 1.25 -7.44 7.05
C SER A 80 1.69 -6.09 6.47
N VAL A 81 1.31 -5.83 5.22
CA VAL A 81 1.41 -4.53 4.55
C VAL A 81 0.04 -4.13 4.01
N MET A 82 -0.30 -2.85 4.05
CA MET A 82 -1.52 -2.32 3.43
C MET A 82 -1.16 -1.56 2.16
N CYS A 83 -1.71 -1.98 1.01
CA CYS A 83 -1.50 -1.27 -0.25
C CYS A 83 -2.38 -0.02 -0.37
N ALA A 84 -1.89 1.00 -1.06
CA ALA A 84 -2.49 2.34 -1.10
C ALA A 84 -3.63 2.49 -2.11
N TYR A 85 -4.39 3.59 -1.98
CA TYR A 85 -5.46 3.97 -2.92
C TYR A 85 -4.94 4.46 -4.27
N ASN A 86 -3.86 5.23 -4.29
CA ASN A 86 -3.38 5.94 -5.47
C ASN A 86 -2.84 4.99 -6.55
N ALA A 87 -2.77 5.50 -7.78
CA ALA A 87 -1.95 4.90 -8.81
C ALA A 87 -0.50 5.35 -8.68
N VAL A 88 0.41 4.53 -9.20
CA VAL A 88 1.81 4.87 -9.39
C VAL A 88 2.24 4.41 -10.78
N TRP A 89 2.77 5.33 -11.57
CA TRP A 89 3.08 5.12 -12.99
C TRP A 89 1.90 4.57 -13.80
N GLY A 90 0.68 5.03 -13.49
CA GLY A 90 -0.55 4.68 -14.20
C GLY A 90 -1.21 3.36 -13.78
N ALA A 91 -0.68 2.65 -12.77
CA ALA A 91 -1.29 1.42 -12.25
C ALA A 91 -1.74 1.59 -10.79
N PRO A 92 -2.96 1.16 -10.40
CA PRO A 92 -3.43 1.20 -9.02
C PRO A 92 -2.47 0.45 -8.09
N ALA A 93 -2.11 1.01 -6.93
CA ALA A 93 -1.05 0.43 -6.09
C ALA A 93 -1.35 -1.02 -5.67
N CYS A 94 -2.58 -1.32 -5.24
CA CYS A 94 -3.01 -2.68 -4.88
C CYS A 94 -3.09 -3.68 -6.06
N GLY A 95 -2.95 -3.22 -7.29
CA GLY A 95 -3.08 -4.02 -8.52
C GLY A 95 -1.90 -3.86 -9.47
N SER A 96 -0.80 -3.28 -9.00
CA SER A 96 0.37 -2.94 -9.79
C SER A 96 1.38 -4.08 -9.75
N GLU A 97 1.70 -4.67 -10.89
CA GLU A 97 2.76 -5.69 -11.01
C GLU A 97 4.11 -5.15 -10.53
N ARG A 98 4.47 -3.92 -10.92
CA ARG A 98 5.72 -3.27 -10.53
C ARG A 98 5.83 -3.08 -9.01
N LEU A 99 4.77 -2.60 -8.35
CA LEU A 99 4.82 -2.38 -6.90
C LEU A 99 4.67 -3.69 -6.13
N MET A 100 3.67 -4.50 -6.47
CA MET A 100 3.26 -5.63 -5.66
C MET A 100 4.08 -6.88 -5.92
N VAL A 101 4.56 -7.09 -7.15
CA VAL A 101 5.35 -8.27 -7.51
C VAL A 101 6.82 -7.90 -7.53
N ASP A 102 7.23 -7.06 -8.47
CA ASP A 102 8.64 -6.76 -8.69
C ASP A 102 9.28 -6.12 -7.45
N LEU A 103 8.65 -5.11 -6.85
CA LEU A 103 9.24 -4.39 -5.71
C LEU A 103 8.96 -5.09 -4.38
N LEU A 104 7.70 -5.36 -4.03
CA LEU A 104 7.35 -5.87 -2.70
C LEU A 104 7.83 -7.31 -2.48
N ARG A 105 7.54 -8.22 -3.42
CA ARG A 105 7.87 -9.64 -3.30
C ARG A 105 9.29 -9.93 -3.77
N ASP A 106 9.70 -9.39 -4.92
CA ASP A 106 10.98 -9.74 -5.53
C ASP A 106 12.16 -8.90 -5.02
N GLU A 107 12.06 -7.58 -4.88
CA GLU A 107 13.19 -6.77 -4.41
C GLU A 107 13.24 -6.66 -2.87
N LEU A 108 12.11 -6.34 -2.24
CA LEU A 108 12.00 -6.12 -0.80
C LEU A 108 11.77 -7.41 0.00
N LYS A 109 11.51 -8.54 -0.67
CA LYS A 109 11.38 -9.88 -0.07
C LYS A 109 10.33 -9.97 1.04
N PHE A 110 9.26 -9.19 0.97
CA PHE A 110 8.18 -9.27 1.94
C PHE A 110 7.35 -10.55 1.73
N ASP A 111 7.22 -11.37 2.77
CA ASP A 111 6.55 -12.68 2.72
C ASP A 111 5.25 -12.74 3.55
N GLY A 112 4.84 -11.62 4.15
CA GLY A 112 3.56 -11.53 4.87
C GLY A 112 2.36 -11.37 3.93
N TYR A 113 1.18 -11.09 4.50
CA TYR A 113 -0.02 -10.87 3.71
C TYR A 113 -0.28 -9.39 3.43
N VAL A 114 -0.88 -9.13 2.27
CA VAL A 114 -1.29 -7.80 1.83
C VAL A 114 -2.77 -7.61 2.10
N VAL A 115 -3.14 -6.51 2.72
CA VAL A 115 -4.53 -6.05 2.82
C VAL A 115 -4.70 -4.80 1.97
N SER A 116 -5.83 -4.64 1.27
CA SER A 116 -6.14 -3.38 0.62
C SER A 116 -6.47 -2.31 1.65
N ASP A 117 -6.16 -1.05 1.35
CA ASP A 117 -6.86 0.02 2.04
C ASP A 117 -8.38 -0.06 1.73
N CYS A 118 -9.19 0.55 2.59
CA CYS A 118 -10.64 0.39 2.62
C CYS A 118 -11.31 0.76 1.28
N GLY A 119 -11.59 -0.24 0.45
CA GLY A 119 -12.20 -0.05 -0.86
C GLY A 119 -11.23 0.33 -1.98
N ALA A 120 -9.91 0.24 -1.78
CA ALA A 120 -8.91 0.59 -2.79
C ALA A 120 -9.02 -0.26 -4.08
N ILE A 121 -9.49 -1.51 -4.00
CA ILE A 121 -9.79 -2.31 -5.20
C ILE A 121 -10.95 -1.70 -6.01
N GLY A 122 -11.88 -1.01 -5.33
CA GLY A 122 -12.95 -0.25 -5.97
C GLY A 122 -12.44 0.91 -6.83
N ASP A 123 -11.25 1.42 -6.54
CA ASP A 123 -10.64 2.51 -7.31
C ASP A 123 -10.00 2.03 -8.63
N PHE A 124 -10.04 0.72 -8.95
CA PHE A 124 -9.45 0.23 -10.20
C PHE A 124 -10.33 0.47 -11.42
N TYR A 125 -11.64 0.62 -11.23
CA TYR A 125 -12.62 0.70 -12.32
C TYR A 125 -13.58 1.86 -12.09
N TYR A 126 -14.03 2.50 -13.17
CA TYR A 126 -15.03 3.56 -13.06
C TYR A 126 -16.43 2.97 -12.83
N ASP A 127 -17.11 3.44 -11.77
CA ASP A 127 -18.48 3.05 -11.42
C ASP A 127 -19.41 4.26 -11.60
N GLU A 128 -20.08 4.32 -12.76
CA GLU A 128 -20.94 5.45 -13.13
C GLU A 128 -22.11 5.64 -12.15
N GLU A 129 -22.70 4.54 -11.67
CA GLU A 129 -23.83 4.59 -10.73
C GLU A 129 -23.40 5.16 -9.37
N LYS A 130 -22.27 4.69 -8.82
CA LYS A 130 -21.74 5.23 -7.56
C LYS A 130 -21.27 6.66 -7.68
N HIS A 131 -20.71 7.03 -8.83
CA HIS A 131 -20.31 8.40 -9.09
C HIS A 131 -21.54 9.32 -9.13
N ALA A 132 -22.59 8.92 -9.87
CA ALA A 132 -23.85 9.66 -9.92
C ALA A 132 -24.56 9.74 -8.56
N ALA A 133 -24.42 8.71 -7.71
CA ALA A 133 -24.96 8.69 -6.35
C ALA A 133 -24.14 9.53 -5.34
N GLY A 134 -22.96 10.03 -5.74
CA GLY A 134 -22.05 10.77 -4.85
C GLY A 134 -21.37 9.88 -3.79
N GLU A 135 -21.47 8.56 -3.94
CA GLU A 135 -20.84 7.56 -3.05
C GLU A 135 -19.36 7.37 -3.38
N ALA A 136 -18.98 7.63 -4.64
CA ALA A 136 -17.62 7.74 -5.10
C ALA A 136 -17.37 9.19 -5.56
N PRO A 137 -16.92 10.10 -4.67
CA PRO A 137 -16.71 11.50 -5.02
C PRO A 137 -15.61 11.70 -6.09
N TYR A 138 -14.89 10.64 -6.47
CA TYR A 138 -13.75 10.66 -7.38
C TYR A 138 -13.94 9.65 -8.51
N ALA A 139 -13.47 10.01 -9.71
CA ALA A 139 -13.28 9.03 -10.78
C ALA A 139 -12.12 8.13 -10.36
N ALA A 140 -12.42 6.83 -10.24
CA ALA A 140 -11.44 5.76 -10.10
C ALA A 140 -10.35 5.84 -11.18
N HIS A 141 -9.29 5.04 -11.05
CA HIS A 141 -8.16 5.00 -11.98
C HIS A 141 -8.51 4.50 -13.39
N ASP A 142 -9.74 4.01 -13.61
CA ASP A 142 -10.24 3.49 -14.90
C ASP A 142 -9.26 2.51 -15.57
N TYR A 143 -8.63 1.68 -14.74
CA TYR A 143 -7.57 0.75 -15.14
C TYR A 143 -8.14 -0.56 -15.69
N VAL A 144 -9.30 -0.96 -15.19
CA VAL A 144 -10.08 -2.11 -15.68
C VAL A 144 -11.54 -1.71 -15.83
N ASN A 145 -12.31 -2.49 -16.59
CA ASN A 145 -13.67 -2.09 -16.99
C ASN A 145 -14.73 -2.50 -15.97
N THR A 146 -14.42 -3.48 -15.11
CA THR A 146 -15.42 -4.07 -14.20
C THR A 146 -14.87 -4.34 -12.81
N ARG A 147 -15.78 -4.35 -11.84
CA ARG A 147 -15.52 -4.83 -10.48
C ARG A 147 -14.90 -6.23 -10.43
N ALA A 148 -15.34 -7.13 -11.32
CA ALA A 148 -14.83 -8.50 -11.37
C ALA A 148 -13.38 -8.55 -11.86
N GLU A 149 -13.03 -7.77 -12.87
CA GLU A 149 -11.65 -7.60 -13.33
C GLU A 149 -10.77 -6.97 -12.26
N ALA A 150 -11.28 -5.99 -11.52
CA ALA A 150 -10.57 -5.34 -10.42
C ALA A 150 -10.20 -6.34 -9.31
N ALA A 151 -11.18 -7.11 -8.84
CA ALA A 151 -10.96 -8.14 -7.84
C ALA A 151 -10.00 -9.24 -8.32
N ALA A 152 -10.15 -9.69 -9.57
CA ALA A 152 -9.28 -10.70 -10.15
C ALA A 152 -7.83 -10.22 -10.28
N LEU A 153 -7.63 -8.97 -10.73
CA LEU A 153 -6.31 -8.37 -10.84
C LEU A 153 -5.65 -8.22 -9.46
N ALA A 154 -6.37 -7.69 -8.47
CA ALA A 154 -5.85 -7.51 -7.11
C ALA A 154 -5.33 -8.82 -6.51
N VAL A 155 -6.12 -9.90 -6.59
CA VAL A 155 -5.71 -11.23 -6.11
C VAL A 155 -4.51 -11.76 -6.90
N LYS A 156 -4.51 -11.58 -8.24
CA LYS A 156 -3.41 -12.02 -9.09
C LYS A 156 -2.08 -11.32 -8.77
N MET A 157 -2.15 -10.05 -8.36
CA MET A 157 -0.99 -9.23 -7.97
C MET A 157 -0.62 -9.39 -6.49
N GLY A 158 -1.31 -10.25 -5.73
CA GLY A 158 -0.95 -10.57 -4.36
C GLY A 158 -1.58 -9.67 -3.29
N THR A 159 -2.69 -8.98 -3.59
CA THR A 159 -3.57 -8.39 -2.57
C THR A 159 -4.47 -9.49 -2.00
N ASP A 160 -4.16 -9.94 -0.79
CA ASP A 160 -4.73 -11.15 -0.19
C ASP A 160 -6.08 -10.92 0.49
N LEU A 161 -6.30 -9.71 1.02
CA LEU A 161 -7.49 -9.31 1.77
C LEU A 161 -8.03 -7.96 1.26
N ASN A 162 -9.36 -7.82 1.27
CA ASN A 162 -10.06 -6.56 0.97
C ASN A 162 -11.16 -6.27 1.99
#